data_AF-A0A417HH55-F1
#
_entry.id   AF-A0A417HH55-F1
#
_cell.length_a   1.000
_cell.length_b   1.000
_cell.length_c   1.000
_cell.angle_alpha   90.00
_cell.angle_beta   90.00
_cell.angle_gamma   90.00
#
_symmetry.space_group_name_H-M   'P 1'
#
loop_
_entity.id
_entity.type
_entity.pdbx_description
1 polymer ?
#
loop_
_entity_poly.entity_id
_entity_poly.type
_entity_poly.pdbx_seq_one_letter_code
_entity_poly.pdbx_strand_id
1 'polypeptide(L)'
;MLLGIVHDHRHIIVLAHRIQQAAAIKDIEHIGTGRDAQHFTAIYLISFITAFIISAIVVRIPPVSRKPDEYYDGTPQTKEERKADAHFDKDILRRGGSRAVKRAFVANPVPKDIAISLKEGLQVLPQVLTMLAAIGVSAMILAEYTPLFQWIGLVFQPLLQILQVPDAAAIAPSIPVGLAEMFLPVLLISEKAATLSESARCFLCIVSMVQIIFFSETGTVMLATKLPVKLHELIICFIERTLIAIPLAALAMHLFF
;
A
#
# COMPACT_ATOMS: atom_id res chain seq x y z
N MET A 1 -21.73 20.32 15.97
CA MET A 1 -22.36 19.70 14.79
C MET A 1 -21.22 19.21 13.89
N LEU A 2 -20.74 18.00 14.15
CA LEU A 2 -19.46 17.42 13.70
C LEU A 2 -19.66 16.32 12.62
N LEU A 3 -20.75 16.39 11.87
CA LEU A 3 -21.15 15.36 10.89
C LEU A 3 -21.16 15.99 9.49
N GLY A 4 -20.33 15.48 8.60
CA GLY A 4 -20.30 15.95 7.20
C GLY A 4 -18.99 15.72 6.45
N ILE A 5 -18.01 15.02 7.01
CA ILE A 5 -16.96 14.42 6.20
C ILE A 5 -17.54 13.09 5.71
N VAL A 6 -17.89 13.04 4.42
CA VAL A 6 -18.28 11.82 3.72
C VAL A 6 -17.14 10.81 3.88
N HIS A 7 -17.28 9.91 4.85
CA HIS A 7 -16.38 8.80 5.10
C HIS A 7 -16.83 7.60 4.28
N ASP A 8 -16.57 7.65 2.97
CA ASP A 8 -16.59 6.44 2.16
C ASP A 8 -15.38 5.58 2.58
N HIS A 9 -15.63 4.34 3.00
CA HIS A 9 -14.58 3.37 3.35
C HIS A 9 -13.53 3.21 2.24
N ARG A 10 -13.92 3.40 0.97
CA ARG A 10 -13.00 3.41 -0.18
C ARG A 10 -12.04 4.59 -0.15
N HIS A 11 -12.48 5.76 0.30
CA HIS A 11 -11.63 6.94 0.45
C HIS A 11 -10.61 6.79 1.59
N ILE A 12 -10.95 6.08 2.67
CA ILE A 12 -10.02 5.81 3.79
C ILE A 12 -8.91 4.85 3.36
N ILE A 13 -9.25 3.80 2.61
CA ILE A 13 -8.26 2.87 2.03
C ILE A 13 -7.33 3.62 1.06
N VAL A 14 -7.88 4.54 0.25
CA VAL A 14 -7.09 5.39 -0.67
C VAL A 14 -6.24 6.42 0.09
N LEU A 15 -6.69 6.95 1.23
CA LEU A 15 -5.92 7.90 2.03
C LEU A 15 -4.80 7.23 2.82
N ALA A 16 -5.04 6.04 3.39
CA ALA A 16 -4.00 5.18 3.95
C ALA A 16 -2.94 4.86 2.89
N HIS A 17 -3.38 4.56 1.66
CA HIS A 17 -2.52 4.39 0.48
C HIS A 17 -1.56 5.55 0.23
N ARG A 18 -2.00 6.79 0.48
CA ARG A 18 -1.25 8.02 0.19
C ARG A 18 -0.13 8.30 1.19
N ILE A 19 -0.29 7.86 2.44
CA ILE A 19 0.71 8.07 3.50
C ILE A 19 1.87 7.05 3.34
N GLN A 20 1.55 5.84 2.89
CA GLN A 20 2.48 4.73 2.79
C GLN A 20 3.53 4.84 1.66
N GLN A 21 3.21 5.50 0.54
CA GLN A 21 4.16 5.66 -0.56
C GLN A 21 5.34 6.59 -0.23
N ALA A 22 5.24 7.41 0.82
CA ALA A 22 6.32 8.31 1.25
C ALA A 22 7.36 7.62 2.15
N ALA A 23 6.97 6.58 2.90
CA ALA A 23 7.87 5.85 3.80
C ALA A 23 8.81 4.89 3.04
N ALA A 24 8.34 4.29 1.94
CA ALA A 24 9.11 3.39 1.07
C ALA A 24 10.40 4.02 0.48
N ILE A 25 10.50 5.35 0.48
CA ILE A 25 11.56 6.13 -0.17
C ILE A 25 12.91 6.00 0.55
N LYS A 26 12.92 5.90 1.89
CA LYS A 26 14.17 5.84 2.67
C LYS A 26 14.74 4.43 2.79
N ASP A 27 13.90 3.42 2.88
CA ASP A 27 14.36 2.04 3.12
C ASP A 27 14.99 1.41 1.87
N ILE A 28 14.64 1.90 0.67
CA ILE A 28 15.17 1.39 -0.62
C ILE A 28 16.51 2.05 -0.99
N GLU A 29 16.78 3.26 -0.48
CA GLU A 29 18.10 3.91 -0.60
C GLU A 29 19.20 3.09 0.10
N HIS A 30 18.84 2.32 1.14
CA HIS A 30 19.77 1.40 1.81
C HIS A 30 20.05 0.11 1.03
N ILE A 31 19.21 -0.26 0.06
CA ILE A 31 19.34 -1.51 -0.70
C ILE A 31 19.99 -1.28 -2.08
N GLY A 32 20.06 -0.03 -2.54
CA GLY A 32 20.76 0.37 -3.76
C GLY A 32 22.29 0.35 -3.60
N THR A 33 22.91 -0.81 -3.83
CA THR A 33 24.35 -0.86 -4.06
C THR A 33 24.64 -0.50 -5.52
N GLY A 34 25.00 0.77 -5.77
CA GLY A 34 25.56 1.23 -7.04
C GLY A 34 24.56 1.75 -8.08
N ARG A 35 24.56 1.15 -9.29
CA ARG A 35 23.94 1.69 -10.53
C ARG A 35 22.41 1.75 -10.50
N ASP A 36 21.78 0.93 -9.67
CA ASP A 36 20.33 0.89 -9.43
C ASP A 36 19.78 2.24 -8.92
N ALA A 37 20.62 3.05 -8.24
CA ALA A 37 20.26 4.40 -7.81
C ALA A 37 20.04 5.37 -8.98
N GLN A 38 20.65 5.14 -10.15
CA GLN A 38 20.44 5.97 -11.35
C GLN A 38 19.03 5.77 -11.93
N HIS A 39 18.46 4.57 -11.74
CA HIS A 39 17.10 4.23 -12.14
C HIS A 39 16.08 4.37 -11.01
N PHE A 40 16.50 4.71 -9.79
CA PHE A 40 15.62 4.87 -8.64
C PHE A 40 14.43 5.78 -8.93
N THR A 41 14.67 6.95 -9.55
CA THR A 41 13.59 7.87 -9.93
C THR A 41 12.61 7.24 -10.93
N ALA A 42 13.12 6.47 -11.88
CA ALA A 42 12.28 5.78 -12.87
C ALA A 42 11.48 4.65 -12.21
N ILE A 43 12.11 3.78 -11.44
CA ILE A 43 11.47 2.70 -10.66
C ILE A 43 10.41 3.29 -9.74
N TYR A 44 10.72 4.37 -9.04
CA TYR A 44 9.78 5.06 -8.16
C TYR A 44 8.57 5.59 -8.92
N LEU A 45 8.77 6.30 -10.04
CA LEU A 45 7.66 6.85 -10.82
C LEU A 45 6.81 5.74 -11.45
N ILE A 46 7.45 4.68 -11.94
CA ILE A 46 6.78 3.49 -12.47
C ILE A 46 5.95 2.83 -11.37
N SER A 47 6.51 2.56 -10.20
CA SER A 47 5.81 1.97 -9.06
C SER A 47 4.66 2.86 -8.60
N PHE A 48 4.87 4.18 -8.56
CA PHE A 48 3.84 5.16 -8.22
C PHE A 48 2.65 5.05 -9.19
N ILE A 49 2.88 5.15 -10.50
CA ILE A 49 1.82 5.04 -11.53
C ILE A 49 1.14 3.67 -11.46
N THR A 50 1.94 2.60 -11.32
CA THR A 50 1.46 1.22 -11.24
C THR A 50 0.56 1.01 -10.04
N ALA A 51 0.90 1.57 -8.88
CA ALA A 51 0.08 1.52 -7.69
C ALA A 51 -1.29 2.21 -7.88
N PHE A 52 -1.36 3.33 -8.61
CA PHE A 52 -2.65 3.95 -8.96
C PHE A 52 -3.50 3.05 -9.86
N ILE A 53 -2.88 2.45 -10.87
CA ILE A 53 -3.55 1.51 -11.78
C ILE A 53 -4.10 0.31 -10.99
N ILE A 54 -3.26 -0.32 -10.17
CA ILE A 54 -3.66 -1.45 -9.32
C ILE A 54 -4.79 -1.04 -8.37
N SER A 55 -4.67 0.12 -7.72
CA SER A 55 -5.70 0.61 -6.80
C SER A 55 -7.04 0.82 -7.50
N ALA A 56 -7.03 1.41 -8.70
CA ALA A 56 -8.23 1.56 -9.50
C ALA A 56 -8.86 0.19 -9.86
N ILE A 57 -8.06 -0.82 -10.17
CA ILE A 57 -8.56 -2.16 -10.50
C ILE A 57 -9.13 -2.85 -9.26
N VAL A 58 -8.38 -2.90 -8.16
CA VAL A 58 -8.71 -3.68 -6.95
C VAL A 58 -9.96 -3.17 -6.24
N VAL A 59 -10.25 -1.86 -6.28
CA VAL A 59 -11.50 -1.32 -5.72
C VAL A 59 -12.75 -1.93 -6.39
N ARG A 60 -12.63 -2.47 -7.60
CA ARG A 60 -13.73 -3.12 -8.34
C ARG A 60 -13.82 -4.62 -8.10
N ILE A 61 -12.83 -5.23 -7.45
CA ILE A 61 -12.78 -6.67 -7.16
C ILE A 61 -13.26 -6.93 -5.71
N PRO A 62 -14.01 -8.02 -5.43
CA PRO A 62 -14.34 -8.41 -4.07
C PRO A 62 -13.06 -8.70 -3.27
N PRO A 63 -12.98 -8.46 -1.95
CA PRO A 63 -14.06 -8.13 -1.03
C PRO A 63 -14.43 -6.64 -1.01
N VAL A 64 -13.56 -5.76 -1.52
CA VAL A 64 -13.76 -4.31 -1.45
C VAL A 64 -15.02 -3.88 -2.20
N SER A 65 -15.25 -4.43 -3.40
CA SER A 65 -16.42 -4.08 -4.21
C SER A 65 -17.76 -4.54 -3.63
N ARG A 66 -17.74 -5.43 -2.62
CA ARG A 66 -18.93 -5.96 -1.95
C ARG A 66 -19.24 -5.28 -0.62
N LYS A 67 -18.46 -4.27 -0.21
CA LYS A 67 -18.75 -3.53 1.01
C LYS A 67 -20.03 -2.69 0.85
N PRO A 68 -20.90 -2.66 1.88
CA PRO A 68 -22.16 -1.92 1.81
C PRO A 68 -21.88 -0.42 1.68
N ASP A 69 -22.71 0.25 0.89
CA ASP A 69 -22.69 1.70 0.74
C ASP A 69 -23.48 2.35 1.90
N GLU A 70 -22.89 2.32 3.10
CA GLU A 70 -23.47 2.87 4.33
C GLU A 70 -22.54 3.94 4.92
N TYR A 71 -23.11 4.97 5.53
CA TYR A 71 -22.34 5.92 6.32
C TYR A 71 -21.89 5.29 7.64
N TYR A 72 -20.95 5.94 8.34
CA TYR A 72 -20.40 5.44 9.61
C TYR A 72 -21.46 5.20 10.70
N ASP A 73 -22.59 5.92 10.65
CA ASP A 73 -23.73 5.75 11.56
C ASP A 73 -24.69 4.62 11.14
N GLY A 74 -24.36 3.87 10.08
CA GLY A 74 -25.16 2.78 9.54
C GLY A 74 -26.31 3.23 8.64
N THR A 75 -26.42 4.52 8.33
CA THR A 75 -27.46 5.00 7.41
C THR A 75 -27.11 4.58 5.97
N PRO A 76 -28.03 3.97 5.21
CA PRO A 76 -27.77 3.55 3.84
C PRO A 76 -27.66 4.77 2.93
N GLN A 77 -26.58 4.84 2.16
CA GLN A 77 -26.35 5.95 1.24
C GLN A 77 -27.27 5.82 0.01
N THR A 78 -28.21 6.76 -0.13
CA THR A 78 -29.18 6.75 -1.22
C THR A 78 -28.52 6.98 -2.59
N LYS A 79 -29.14 6.49 -3.67
CA LYS A 79 -28.64 6.68 -5.05
C LYS A 79 -28.62 8.16 -5.46
N GLU A 80 -29.49 8.98 -4.86
CA GLU A 80 -29.61 10.42 -5.11
C GLU A 80 -28.47 11.19 -4.45
N GLU A 81 -28.15 10.90 -3.18
CA GLU A 81 -26.98 11.46 -2.49
C GLU A 81 -25.67 11.12 -3.20
N ARG A 82 -25.55 9.88 -3.72
CA ARG A 82 -24.40 9.45 -4.52
C ARG A 82 -24.20 10.27 -5.79
N LYS A 83 -25.29 10.75 -6.40
CA LYS A 83 -25.25 11.56 -7.63
C LYS A 83 -25.16 13.06 -7.33
N ALA A 84 -25.75 13.52 -6.22
CA ALA A 84 -25.79 14.92 -5.83
C ALA A 84 -24.40 15.51 -5.57
N ASP A 85 -23.48 14.72 -4.98
CA ASP A 85 -22.09 15.14 -4.78
C ASP A 85 -21.21 14.98 -6.04
N ALA A 86 -21.70 14.31 -7.09
CA ALA A 86 -20.97 14.04 -8.34
C ALA A 86 -21.34 14.97 -9.50
N HIS A 87 -21.95 16.14 -9.22
CA HIS A 87 -22.15 17.16 -10.24
C HIS A 87 -20.83 17.89 -10.54
N PHE A 88 -20.16 17.46 -11.62
CA PHE A 88 -19.09 18.19 -12.28
C PHE A 88 -19.67 19.44 -12.96
N ASP A 89 -20.02 20.45 -12.16
CA ASP A 89 -20.40 21.78 -12.65
C ASP A 89 -19.19 22.71 -12.74
N LYS A 90 -19.37 23.84 -13.43
CA LYS A 90 -18.35 24.88 -13.56
C LYS A 90 -18.00 25.55 -12.22
N ASP A 91 -18.84 25.38 -11.19
CA ASP A 91 -18.71 26.00 -9.87
C ASP A 91 -17.99 25.09 -8.85
N ILE A 92 -17.52 23.90 -9.22
CA ILE A 92 -16.91 22.94 -8.30
C ILE A 92 -15.71 23.53 -7.53
N LEU A 93 -14.88 24.32 -8.20
CA LEU A 93 -13.73 25.00 -7.59
C LEU A 93 -14.19 26.07 -6.58
N ARG A 94 -15.24 26.82 -6.91
CA ARG A 94 -15.82 27.84 -6.04
C ARG A 94 -16.50 27.20 -4.81
N ARG A 95 -17.23 26.11 -5.01
CA ARG A 95 -17.84 25.31 -3.93
C ARG A 95 -16.77 24.72 -3.01
N GLY A 96 -15.72 24.13 -3.58
CA GLY A 96 -14.55 23.63 -2.87
C GLY A 96 -13.85 24.72 -2.04
N GLY A 97 -13.59 25.87 -2.65
CA GLY A 97 -13.00 27.03 -1.97
C GLY A 97 -13.87 27.55 -0.82
N SER A 98 -15.19 27.67 -1.02
CA SER A 98 -16.11 28.08 0.04
C SER A 98 -16.12 27.09 1.21
N ARG A 99 -16.12 25.77 0.93
CA ARG A 99 -16.02 24.74 1.97
C ARG A 99 -14.68 24.81 2.72
N ALA A 100 -13.58 25.01 2.01
CA ALA A 100 -12.24 25.15 2.61
C ALA A 100 -12.15 26.37 3.54
N VAL A 101 -12.64 27.54 3.11
CA VAL A 101 -12.66 28.76 3.94
C VAL A 101 -13.54 28.57 5.18
N LYS A 102 -14.73 27.98 5.04
CA LYS A 102 -15.59 27.65 6.19
C LYS A 102 -14.90 26.71 7.16
N ARG A 103 -14.18 25.70 6.68
CA ARG A 103 -13.42 24.76 7.53
C ARG A 103 -12.25 25.46 8.23
N ALA A 104 -11.54 26.35 7.54
CA ALA A 104 -10.44 27.13 8.11
C ALA A 104 -10.93 28.08 9.22
N PHE A 105 -12.12 28.68 9.06
CA PHE A 105 -12.70 29.58 10.06
C PHE A 105 -12.99 28.90 11.41
N VAL A 106 -13.29 27.60 11.40
CA VAL A 106 -13.57 26.80 12.61
C VAL A 106 -12.38 25.93 13.05
N ALA A 107 -11.24 26.00 12.35
CA ALA A 107 -10.03 25.26 12.71
C ALA A 107 -9.33 25.91 13.91
N ASN A 108 -8.49 25.17 14.62
CA ASN A 108 -7.69 25.77 15.66
C ASN A 108 -6.57 26.64 15.03
N PRO A 109 -5.92 27.52 15.81
CA PRO A 109 -4.70 28.16 15.38
C PRO A 109 -3.63 27.13 15.01
N VAL A 110 -2.87 27.38 13.95
CA VAL A 110 -1.82 26.48 13.41
C VAL A 110 -0.88 25.95 14.51
N PRO A 111 -0.34 26.75 15.46
CA PRO A 111 0.55 26.23 16.49
C PRO A 111 -0.13 25.21 17.42
N LYS A 112 -1.42 25.41 17.71
CA LYS A 112 -2.21 24.51 18.54
C LYS A 112 -2.47 23.19 17.81
N ASP A 113 -2.83 23.24 16.53
CA ASP A 113 -3.02 22.04 15.72
C ASP A 113 -1.73 21.25 15.51
N ILE A 114 -0.57 21.91 15.35
CA ILE A 114 0.73 21.24 15.31
C ILE A 114 1.02 20.53 16.64
N ALA A 115 0.80 21.19 17.78
CA ALA A 115 1.02 20.58 19.09
C ALA A 115 0.10 19.38 19.35
N ILE A 116 -1.17 19.47 18.93
CA ILE A 116 -2.13 18.37 18.99
C ILE A 116 -1.64 17.21 18.10
N SER A 117 -1.32 17.47 16.83
CA SER A 117 -0.88 16.45 15.88
C SER A 117 0.40 15.75 16.34
N LEU A 118 1.35 16.50 16.92
CA LEU A 118 2.58 15.93 17.46
C LEU A 118 2.29 15.03 18.66
N LYS A 119 1.43 15.47 19.58
CA LYS A 119 1.03 14.66 20.74
C LYS A 119 0.30 13.38 20.31
N GLU A 120 -0.63 13.48 19.37
CA GLU A 120 -1.35 12.34 18.82
C GLU A 120 -0.41 11.37 18.11
N GLY A 121 0.51 11.88 17.28
CA GLY A 121 1.54 11.08 16.63
C GLY A 121 2.42 10.34 17.64
N LEU A 122 2.93 11.04 18.66
CA LEU A 122 3.74 10.45 19.72
C LEU A 122 3.01 9.36 20.51
N GLN A 123 1.68 9.44 20.63
CA GLN A 123 0.86 8.42 21.29
C GLN A 123 0.69 7.15 20.43
N VAL A 124 0.64 7.30 19.11
CA VAL A 124 0.49 6.18 18.16
C VAL A 124 1.82 5.48 17.86
N LEU A 125 2.95 6.20 17.94
CA LEU A 125 4.27 5.67 17.60
C LEU A 125 4.63 4.35 18.30
N PRO A 126 4.49 4.19 19.63
CA PRO A 126 4.83 2.93 20.29
C PRO A 126 4.00 1.75 19.75
N GLN A 127 2.73 1.97 19.44
CA GLN A 127 1.84 0.93 18.92
C GLN A 127 2.32 0.45 17.54
N VAL A 128 2.65 1.39 16.65
CA VAL A 128 3.17 1.07 15.31
C VAL A 128 4.52 0.37 15.40
N LEU A 129 5.47 0.90 16.19
CA LEU A 129 6.82 0.33 16.32
C LEU A 129 6.80 -1.07 16.91
N THR A 130 6.00 -1.32 17.95
CA THR A 130 5.88 -2.66 18.54
C THR A 130 5.24 -3.64 17.57
N MET A 131 4.22 -3.23 16.82
CA MET A 131 3.56 -4.11 15.84
C MET A 131 4.47 -4.40 14.64
N LEU A 132 5.22 -3.40 14.16
CA LEU A 132 6.23 -3.54 13.11
C LEU A 132 7.33 -4.52 13.53
N ALA A 133 7.91 -4.34 14.72
CA ALA A 133 8.95 -5.23 15.23
C ALA A 133 8.42 -6.66 15.41
N ALA A 134 7.25 -6.82 16.03
CA ALA A 134 6.67 -8.14 16.29
C ALA A 134 6.38 -8.92 15.00
N ILE A 135 5.72 -8.29 14.02
CA ILE A 135 5.35 -8.95 12.76
C ILE A 135 6.57 -9.12 11.86
N GLY A 136 7.40 -8.08 11.70
CA GLY A 136 8.58 -8.12 10.84
C GLY A 136 9.60 -9.14 11.30
N VAL A 137 9.95 -9.17 12.59
CA VAL A 137 10.89 -10.16 13.14
C VAL A 137 10.33 -11.58 13.04
N SER A 138 9.05 -11.78 13.35
CA SER A 138 8.42 -13.10 13.23
C SER A 138 8.42 -13.59 11.78
N ALA A 139 8.09 -12.71 10.83
CA ALA A 139 8.12 -13.04 9.41
C ALA A 139 9.53 -13.38 8.92
N MET A 140 10.55 -12.63 9.35
CA MET A 140 11.95 -12.93 9.04
C MET A 140 12.41 -14.26 9.63
N ILE A 141 12.08 -14.56 10.89
CA ILE A 141 12.40 -15.86 11.50
C ILE A 141 11.75 -17.00 10.70
N LEU A 142 10.49 -16.84 10.31
CA LEU A 142 9.79 -17.84 9.49
C LEU A 142 10.40 -17.96 8.09
N ALA A 143 10.82 -16.86 7.47
CA ALA A 143 11.45 -16.86 6.15
C ALA A 143 12.84 -17.49 6.14
N GLU A 144 13.63 -17.26 7.19
CA GLU A 144 15.00 -17.75 7.29
C GLU A 144 15.06 -19.21 7.74
N TYR A 145 14.30 -19.57 8.77
CA TYR A 145 14.45 -20.87 9.44
C TYR A 145 13.41 -21.92 9.02
N THR A 146 12.44 -21.58 8.16
CA THR A 146 11.39 -22.53 7.74
C THR A 146 11.14 -22.49 6.23
N PRO A 147 10.70 -23.59 5.60
CA PRO A 147 10.38 -23.61 4.17
C PRO A 147 9.01 -22.97 3.85
N LEU A 148 8.34 -22.33 4.82
CA LEU A 148 6.99 -21.80 4.67
C LEU A 148 6.85 -20.87 3.45
N PHE A 149 7.72 -19.86 3.36
CA PHE A 149 7.69 -18.90 2.26
C PHE A 149 8.21 -19.48 0.95
N GLN A 150 9.01 -20.55 0.99
CA GLN A 150 9.36 -21.30 -0.21
C GLN A 150 8.12 -21.96 -0.80
N TRP A 151 7.31 -22.64 0.01
CA TRP A 151 6.07 -23.28 -0.43
C TRP A 151 5.04 -22.27 -0.94
N ILE A 152 4.86 -21.14 -0.25
CA ILE A 152 3.94 -20.09 -0.71
C ILE A 152 4.48 -19.44 -1.99
N GLY A 153 5.80 -19.25 -2.10
CA GLY A 153 6.47 -18.72 -3.28
C GLY A 153 6.24 -19.54 -4.54
N LEU A 154 6.08 -20.87 -4.42
CA LEU A 154 5.77 -21.75 -5.56
C LEU A 154 4.48 -21.36 -6.29
N VAL A 155 3.54 -20.68 -5.62
CA VAL A 155 2.32 -20.19 -6.28
C VAL A 155 2.64 -19.08 -7.29
N PHE A 156 3.63 -18.25 -7.00
CA PHE A 156 4.01 -17.12 -7.84
C PHE A 156 5.05 -17.50 -8.90
N GLN A 157 5.88 -18.51 -8.63
CA GLN A 157 6.97 -18.91 -9.52
C GLN A 157 6.54 -19.19 -10.99
N PRO A 158 5.46 -19.96 -11.27
CA PRO A 158 5.03 -20.21 -12.65
C PRO A 158 4.66 -18.91 -13.39
N LEU A 159 4.03 -17.96 -12.69
CA LEU A 159 3.67 -16.68 -13.27
C LEU A 159 4.91 -15.87 -13.64
N LEU A 160 5.93 -15.86 -12.78
CA LEU A 160 7.21 -15.22 -13.05
C LEU A 160 7.92 -15.87 -14.26
N GLN A 161 7.88 -17.19 -14.38
CA GLN A 161 8.48 -17.92 -15.50
C GLN A 161 7.77 -17.63 -16.84
N ILE A 162 6.44 -17.61 -16.84
CA ILE A 162 5.63 -17.25 -18.03
C ILE A 162 5.96 -15.83 -18.50
N LEU A 163 6.15 -14.91 -17.55
CA LEU A 163 6.50 -13.52 -17.81
C LEU A 163 7.99 -13.31 -18.07
N GLN A 164 8.78 -14.39 -18.17
CA GLN A 164 10.21 -14.37 -18.44
C GLN A 164 11.00 -13.50 -17.46
N VAL A 165 10.59 -13.48 -16.18
CA VAL A 165 11.35 -12.82 -15.13
C VAL A 165 12.59 -13.65 -14.82
N PRO A 166 13.81 -13.08 -14.94
CA PRO A 166 15.02 -13.82 -14.61
C PRO A 166 15.06 -14.18 -13.13
N ASP A 167 15.82 -15.24 -12.80
CA ASP A 167 16.00 -15.69 -11.41
C ASP A 167 14.68 -15.97 -10.66
N ALA A 168 13.61 -16.31 -11.40
CA ALA A 168 12.26 -16.49 -10.85
C ALA A 168 12.20 -17.40 -9.62
N ALA A 169 12.95 -18.50 -9.64
CA ALA A 169 13.01 -19.45 -8.52
C ALA A 169 13.68 -18.86 -7.27
N ALA A 170 14.61 -17.92 -7.44
CA ALA A 170 15.30 -17.28 -6.34
C ALA A 170 14.47 -16.15 -5.69
N ILE A 171 13.70 -15.42 -6.49
CA ILE A 171 12.89 -14.28 -6.00
C ILE A 171 11.46 -14.66 -5.59
N ALA A 172 10.89 -15.74 -6.13
CA ALA A 172 9.50 -16.12 -5.84
C ALA A 172 9.19 -16.33 -4.34
N PRO A 173 10.10 -16.92 -3.52
CA PRO A 173 9.87 -17.06 -2.08
C PRO A 173 9.78 -15.74 -1.31
N SER A 174 10.38 -14.66 -1.81
CA SER A 174 10.39 -13.39 -1.08
C SER A 174 9.12 -12.56 -1.30
N ILE A 175 8.46 -12.70 -2.45
CA ILE A 175 7.20 -12.01 -2.79
C ILE A 175 6.12 -12.11 -1.69
N PRO A 176 5.77 -13.29 -1.15
CA PRO A 176 4.75 -13.40 -0.09
C PRO A 176 5.16 -12.77 1.23
N VAL A 177 6.46 -12.55 1.48
CA VAL A 177 6.95 -11.89 2.71
C VAL A 177 6.56 -10.41 2.73
N GLY A 178 6.26 -9.82 1.55
CA GLY A 178 5.74 -8.46 1.42
C GLY A 178 4.43 -8.22 2.18
N LEU A 179 3.70 -9.28 2.51
CA LEU A 179 2.51 -9.21 3.36
C LEU A 179 2.83 -8.77 4.79
N ALA A 180 4.00 -9.15 5.30
CA ALA A 180 4.46 -8.72 6.61
C ALA A 180 4.90 -7.27 6.56
N GLU A 181 5.76 -6.93 5.59
CA GLU A 181 6.30 -5.59 5.42
C GLU A 181 6.90 -5.38 4.02
N MET A 182 6.74 -4.19 3.45
CA MET A 182 7.00 -3.97 2.02
C MET A 182 8.48 -4.09 1.62
N PHE A 183 9.41 -3.81 2.54
CA PHE A 183 10.85 -3.86 2.28
C PHE A 183 11.47 -5.25 2.51
N LEU A 184 10.77 -6.16 3.20
CA LEU A 184 11.31 -7.49 3.52
C LEU A 184 11.60 -8.36 2.30
N PRO A 185 10.81 -8.36 1.20
CA PRO A 185 11.16 -9.17 0.04
C PRO A 185 12.53 -8.82 -0.52
N VAL A 186 12.87 -7.53 -0.55
CA VAL A 186 14.16 -7.04 -1.05
C VAL A 186 15.26 -7.30 -0.03
N LEU A 187 14.98 -7.15 1.27
CA LEU A 187 15.93 -7.47 2.33
C LEU A 187 16.33 -8.95 2.32
N LEU A 188 15.39 -9.86 2.12
CA LEU A 188 15.64 -11.31 2.09
C LEU A 188 16.52 -11.76 0.92
N ILE A 189 16.48 -11.04 -0.20
CA ILE A 189 17.34 -11.34 -1.35
C ILE A 189 18.62 -10.52 -1.37
N SER A 190 18.82 -9.61 -0.40
CA SER A 190 19.96 -8.69 -0.37
C SER A 190 21.30 -9.42 -0.33
N GLU A 191 21.40 -10.52 0.41
CA GLU A 191 22.60 -11.37 0.44
C GLU A 191 22.89 -12.05 -0.91
N LYS A 192 21.85 -12.25 -1.72
CA LYS A 192 21.93 -12.82 -3.07
C LYS A 192 21.94 -11.74 -4.15
N ALA A 193 21.88 -10.46 -3.80
CA ALA A 193 21.74 -9.37 -4.76
C ALA A 193 22.91 -9.32 -5.76
N ALA A 194 24.11 -9.74 -5.34
CA ALA A 194 25.28 -9.78 -6.21
C ALA A 194 25.19 -10.85 -7.32
N THR A 195 24.35 -11.88 -7.15
CA THR A 195 24.19 -12.99 -8.13
C THR A 195 22.90 -12.88 -8.93
N LEU A 196 21.97 -12.00 -8.53
CA LEU A 196 20.72 -11.76 -9.23
C LEU A 196 20.90 -10.74 -10.35
N SER A 197 20.23 -10.99 -11.48
CA SER A 197 20.16 -10.04 -12.57
C SER A 197 19.56 -8.69 -12.13
N GLU A 198 20.02 -7.61 -12.76
CA GLU A 198 19.51 -6.25 -12.51
C GLU A 198 18.01 -6.15 -12.76
N SER A 199 17.52 -6.77 -13.83
CA SER A 199 16.10 -6.86 -14.16
C SER A 199 15.28 -7.57 -13.07
N ALA A 200 15.78 -8.68 -12.48
CA ALA A 200 15.08 -9.37 -11.39
C ALA A 200 15.03 -8.53 -10.11
N ARG A 201 16.12 -7.81 -9.80
CA ARG A 201 16.19 -6.89 -8.66
C ARG A 201 15.22 -5.72 -8.84
N CYS A 202 15.17 -5.12 -10.03
CA CYS A 202 14.24 -4.04 -10.36
C CYS A 202 12.78 -4.50 -10.30
N PHE A 203 12.48 -5.67 -10.89
CA PHE A 203 11.16 -6.29 -10.82
C PHE A 203 10.70 -6.47 -9.38
N LEU A 204 11.54 -7.06 -8.53
CA LEU A 204 11.18 -7.30 -7.13
C LEU A 204 10.97 -5.99 -6.38
N CYS A 205 11.81 -4.98 -6.61
CA CYS A 205 11.61 -3.65 -6.03
C CYS A 205 10.25 -3.04 -6.41
N ILE A 206 9.85 -3.13 -7.69
CA ILE A 206 8.55 -2.63 -8.15
C ILE A 206 7.43 -3.41 -7.46
N VAL A 207 7.46 -4.75 -7.48
CA VAL A 207 6.43 -5.59 -6.84
C VAL A 207 6.28 -5.25 -5.35
N SER A 208 7.39 -5.17 -4.61
CA SER A 208 7.43 -4.78 -3.20
C SER A 208 6.80 -3.40 -2.94
N MET A 209 7.13 -2.40 -3.76
CA MET A 209 6.60 -1.05 -3.61
C MET A 209 5.08 -0.97 -3.86
N VAL A 210 4.54 -1.78 -4.77
CA VAL A 210 3.13 -1.67 -5.20
C VAL A 210 2.15 -2.56 -4.44
N GLN A 211 2.64 -3.58 -3.73
CA GLN A 211 1.81 -4.47 -2.92
C GLN A 211 1.03 -3.69 -1.84
N ILE A 212 1.65 -2.68 -1.19
CA ILE A 212 1.12 -1.64 -0.27
C ILE A 212 0.33 -2.14 0.94
N ILE A 213 -0.20 -3.36 0.93
CA ILE A 213 -0.87 -3.98 2.07
C ILE A 213 0.19 -4.71 2.88
N PHE A 214 0.51 -4.15 4.04
CA PHE A 214 1.34 -4.80 5.04
C PHE A 214 0.67 -4.71 6.42
N PHE A 215 0.78 -5.80 7.17
CA PHE A 215 -0.02 -6.00 8.38
C PHE A 215 0.35 -5.08 9.53
N SER A 216 1.61 -4.67 9.64
CA SER A 216 2.10 -3.83 10.74
C SER A 216 1.35 -2.50 10.83
N GLU A 217 1.18 -1.82 9.71
CA GLU A 217 0.51 -0.51 9.67
C GLU A 217 -1.00 -0.65 9.46
N THR A 218 -1.40 -1.46 8.47
CA THR A 218 -2.84 -1.60 8.15
C THR A 218 -3.61 -2.21 9.32
N GLY A 219 -3.02 -3.19 10.02
CA GLY A 219 -3.61 -3.77 11.22
C GLY A 219 -3.78 -2.76 12.36
N THR A 220 -2.77 -1.92 12.59
CA THR A 220 -2.84 -0.85 13.60
C THR A 220 -3.96 0.15 13.28
N VAL A 221 -4.05 0.60 12.03
CA VAL A 221 -5.09 1.54 11.59
C VAL A 221 -6.47 0.92 11.69
N MET A 222 -6.63 -0.35 11.33
CA MET A 222 -7.90 -1.07 11.46
C MET A 222 -8.38 -1.14 12.91
N LEU A 223 -7.47 -1.45 13.85
CA LEU A 223 -7.77 -1.47 15.28
C LEU A 223 -8.15 -0.08 15.80
N ALA A 224 -7.46 0.97 15.35
CA ALA A 224 -7.72 2.34 15.77
C ALA A 224 -9.05 2.91 15.23
N THR A 225 -9.41 2.58 13.98
CA THR A 225 -10.53 3.22 13.26
C THR A 225 -11.81 2.38 13.19
N LYS A 226 -11.81 1.15 13.74
CA LYS A 226 -12.93 0.20 13.65
C LYS A 226 -13.42 -0.04 12.20
N LEU A 227 -12.49 0.00 11.25
CA LEU A 227 -12.79 -0.32 9.85
C LEU A 227 -13.43 -1.70 9.76
N PRO A 228 -14.59 -1.87 9.08
CA PRO A 228 -15.29 -3.15 8.97
C PRO A 228 -14.64 -4.06 7.92
N VAL A 229 -13.31 -4.18 7.97
CA VAL A 229 -12.51 -5.08 7.13
C VAL A 229 -12.00 -6.21 8.02
N LYS A 230 -12.16 -7.45 7.57
CA LYS A 230 -11.70 -8.63 8.30
C LYS A 230 -10.28 -8.98 7.86
N LEU A 231 -9.49 -9.62 8.72
CA LEU A 231 -8.10 -10.00 8.40
C LEU A 231 -7.98 -10.84 7.12
N HIS A 232 -8.90 -11.78 6.89
CA HIS A 232 -8.89 -12.59 5.66
C HIS A 232 -9.19 -11.78 4.40
N GLU A 233 -9.99 -10.71 4.50
CA GLU A 233 -10.25 -9.81 3.37
C GLU A 233 -8.97 -9.05 2.99
N LEU A 234 -8.15 -8.72 3.98
CA LEU A 234 -6.85 -8.08 3.76
C LEU A 234 -5.87 -9.04 3.06
N ILE A 235 -5.84 -10.31 3.45
CA ILE A 235 -5.05 -11.35 2.77
C ILE A 235 -5.49 -11.52 1.32
N ILE A 236 -6.80 -11.58 1.06
CA ILE A 236 -7.35 -11.68 -0.31
C ILE A 236 -6.93 -10.46 -1.13
N CYS A 237 -7.08 -9.25 -0.59
CA CYS A 237 -6.66 -8.02 -1.27
C CYS A 237 -5.15 -8.01 -1.57
N PHE A 238 -4.32 -8.54 -0.67
CA PHE A 238 -2.88 -8.66 -0.89
C PHE A 238 -2.56 -9.61 -2.05
N ILE A 239 -3.22 -10.78 -2.10
CA ILE A 239 -3.03 -11.75 -3.18
C ILE A 239 -3.47 -11.15 -4.51
N GLU A 240 -4.66 -10.55 -4.57
CA GLU A 240 -5.18 -9.88 -5.77
C GLU A 240 -4.24 -8.77 -6.25
N ARG A 241 -3.79 -7.90 -5.33
CA ARG A 241 -2.81 -6.87 -5.65
C ARG A 241 -1.51 -7.44 -6.18
N THR A 242 -0.99 -8.50 -5.57
CA THR A 242 0.25 -9.15 -5.99
C THR A 242 0.10 -9.77 -7.38
N LEU A 243 -1.02 -10.45 -7.66
CA LEU A 243 -1.29 -11.05 -8.96
C LEU A 243 -1.45 -10.01 -10.08
N ILE A 244 -1.97 -8.83 -9.78
CA ILE A 244 -2.05 -7.71 -10.74
C ILE A 244 -0.70 -6.98 -10.83
N ALA A 245 0.05 -6.87 -9.73
CA ALA A 245 1.35 -6.23 -9.67
C ALA A 245 2.40 -6.96 -10.52
N ILE A 246 2.47 -8.28 -10.43
CA ILE A 246 3.46 -9.10 -11.14
C ILE A 246 3.48 -8.83 -12.66
N PRO A 247 2.36 -8.89 -13.42
CA PRO A 247 2.41 -8.62 -14.85
C PRO A 247 2.73 -7.16 -15.18
N LEU A 248 2.27 -6.19 -14.36
CA LEU A 248 2.60 -4.78 -14.56
C LEU A 248 4.08 -4.48 -14.28
N ALA A 249 4.63 -5.09 -13.24
CA ALA A 249 6.04 -5.00 -12.89
C ALA A 249 6.92 -5.70 -13.94
N ALA A 250 6.50 -6.86 -14.46
CA ALA A 250 7.21 -7.54 -15.53
C ALA A 250 7.19 -6.72 -16.83
N LEU A 251 6.06 -6.09 -17.17
CA LEU A 251 5.97 -5.18 -18.31
C LEU A 251 6.95 -4.01 -18.15
N ALA A 252 6.97 -3.37 -16.98
CA ALA A 252 7.91 -2.29 -16.72
C ALA A 252 9.37 -2.77 -16.75
N MET A 253 9.66 -3.94 -16.18
CA MET A 253 10.99 -4.56 -16.24
C MET A 253 11.45 -4.66 -17.70
N HIS A 254 10.68 -5.33 -18.58
CA HIS A 254 11.05 -5.53 -20.00
C HIS A 254 11.12 -4.25 -20.84
N LEU A 255 10.42 -3.18 -20.44
CA LEU A 255 10.45 -1.91 -21.17
C LEU A 255 11.66 -1.03 -20.80
N PHE A 256 12.16 -1.15 -19.57
CA PHE A 256 13.17 -0.25 -19.02
C PHE A 256 14.51 -0.92 -18.70
N PHE A 257 14.58 -2.26 -18.70
CA PHE A 257 15.74 -3.08 -18.32
C PHE A 257 15.84 -4.33 -19.20
#